data_AF-A0A7Z9N0U7-F1
#
_entry.id   AF-A0A7Z9N0U7-F1
#
_cell.length_a   1.000
_cell.length_b   1.000
_cell.length_c   1.000
_cell.angle_alpha   90.00
_cell.angle_beta   90.00
_cell.angle_gamma   90.00
#
_symmetry.space_group_name_H-M   'P 1'
#
loop_
_entity.id
_entity.type
_entity.pdbx_description
1 polymer ?
#
loop_
_entity_poly.entity_id
_entity_poly.type
_entity_poly.pdbx_seq_one_letter_code
_entity_poly.pdbx_strand_id
1 'polypeptide(L)' 'MFKKKAHFKYISITEAKAVIKSKNAAFVDVRDESSFSNSHIPNAIHLTKNNMDAFLKNKK' A
#
# COMPACT_ATOMS: atom_id res chain seq x y z
N MET A 1 2.15 2.11 -27.78
CA MET A 1 1.32 2.26 -26.56
C MET A 1 2.08 3.05 -25.52
N PHE A 2 1.56 4.20 -25.10
CA PHE A 2 2.22 5.12 -24.19
C PHE A 2 2.25 4.55 -22.76
N LYS A 3 3.43 4.21 -22.23
CA LYS A 3 3.60 4.05 -20.78
C LYS A 3 3.48 5.44 -20.15
N LYS A 4 2.30 5.74 -19.58
CA LYS A 4 2.11 6.90 -18.71
C LYS A 4 3.15 6.80 -17.58
N LYS A 5 4.09 7.76 -17.49
CA LYS A 5 4.98 7.85 -16.33
C LYS A 5 4.11 8.06 -15.10
N ALA A 6 4.06 7.06 -14.22
CA ALA A 6 3.48 7.25 -12.90
C ALA A 6 4.40 8.20 -12.13
N HIS A 7 3.89 9.36 -11.73
CA HIS A 7 4.58 10.20 -10.76
C HIS A 7 4.38 9.56 -9.39
N PHE A 8 5.45 9.04 -8.81
CA PHE A 8 5.45 8.50 -7.45
C PHE A 8 6.59 9.14 -6.66
N LYS A 9 6.40 9.23 -5.35
CA LYS A 9 7.39 9.80 -4.43
C LYS A 9 7.96 8.66 -3.58
N TYR A 10 9.28 8.55 -3.52
CA TYR A 10 9.95 7.76 -2.50
C TYR A 10 9.92 8.52 -1.18
N ILE A 11 9.58 7.83 -0.10
CA ILE A 11 9.55 8.40 1.25
C ILE A 11 10.41 7.53 2.16
N SER A 12 11.02 8.17 3.15
CA SER A 12 11.73 7.51 4.24
C SER A 12 10.76 6.80 5.20
N ILE A 13 11.29 5.90 6.03
CA ILE A 13 10.51 5.26 7.10
C ILE A 13 9.94 6.28 8.11
N THR A 14 10.64 7.41 8.32
CA THR A 14 10.22 8.47 9.23
C THR A 14 9.00 9.20 8.66
N GLU A 15 9.05 9.56 7.38
CA GLU A 15 7.89 10.14 6.67
C GLU A 15 6.72 9.16 6.63
N ALA A 16 6.96 7.89 6.34
CA ALA A 16 5.91 6.86 6.31
C ALA A 16 5.20 6.74 7.68
N LYS A 17 5.94 6.71 8.79
CA LYS A 17 5.37 6.70 10.15
C LYS A 17 4.48 7.92 10.41
N ALA A 18 4.89 9.10 9.96
CA ALA A 18 4.09 10.32 10.11
C ALA A 18 2.78 10.24 9.31
N VAL A 19 2.82 9.70 8.08
CA VAL A 19 1.63 9.48 7.24
C VAL A 19 0.69 8.44 7.85
N ILE A 20 1.23 7.34 8.38
CA ILE A 20 0.44 6.31 9.07
C ILE A 20 -0.27 6.91 10.28
N LYS A 21 0.43 7.75 11.07
CA LYS A 21 -0.14 8.41 12.24
C LYS A 21 -1.26 9.39 11.88
N SER A 22 -1.15 10.08 10.74
CA SER A 22 -2.17 11.04 10.30
C SER A 22 -3.44 10.38 9.78
N LYS A 23 -3.44 9.06 9.52
CA LYS A 23 -4.57 8.28 8.95
C LYS A 23 -5.11 8.83 7.62
N ASN A 24 -4.33 9.66 6.92
CA ASN A 24 -4.73 10.30 5.67
C ASN A 24 -4.38 9.46 4.43
N ALA A 25 -3.82 8.27 4.62
CA ALA A 25 -3.46 7.38 3.53
C ALA A 25 -3.77 5.93 3.90
N ALA A 26 -4.12 5.14 2.88
CA ALA A 26 -4.13 3.69 3.00
C ALA A 26 -2.70 3.18 2.88
N PHE A 27 -2.30 2.27 3.76
CA PHE A 27 -1.03 1.57 3.67
C PHE A 27 -1.25 0.18 3.07
N VAL A 28 -0.52 -0.14 2.01
CA VAL A 28 -0.62 -1.43 1.32
C VAL A 28 0.70 -2.17 1.40
N ASP A 29 0.63 -3.47 1.66
CA ASP A 29 1.78 -4.37 1.67
C ASP A 29 1.59 -5.42 0.56
N VAL A 30 2.56 -5.52 -0.33
CA VAL A 30 2.51 -6.36 -1.54
C VAL A 30 3.39 -7.61 -1.43
N ARG A 31 3.94 -7.90 -0.24
CA ARG A 31 4.74 -9.11 0.02
C ARG A 31 3.88 -10.37 -0.07
N ASP A 32 4.52 -11.53 -0.05
CA ASP A 32 3.82 -12.82 0.02
C ASP A 32 3.04 -12.98 1.35
N GLU A 33 2.12 -13.95 1.36
CA GLU A 33 1.22 -14.20 2.49
C GLU A 33 1.98 -14.59 3.77
N SER A 34 3.04 -15.38 3.67
CA SER A 34 3.83 -15.78 4.85
C SER A 34 4.52 -14.57 5.46
N SER A 35 5.18 -13.76 4.64
CA SER A 35 5.82 -12.51 5.08
C SER A 35 4.85 -11.53 5.73
N PHE A 36 3.64 -11.38 5.18
CA PHE A 36 2.61 -10.50 5.74
C PHE A 36 2.04 -11.05 7.06
N SER A 37 1.72 -12.35 7.10
CA SER A 37 1.14 -13.01 8.27
C SER A 37 2.10 -13.06 9.45
N ASN A 38 3.39 -13.25 9.19
CA ASN A 38 4.42 -13.25 10.23
C ASN A 38 4.55 -11.88 10.91
N SER A 39 4.53 -10.79 10.14
CA SER A 39 4.54 -9.42 10.67
C SER A 39 4.23 -8.39 9.58
N HIS A 40 3.40 -7.41 9.92
CA HIS A 40 3.08 -6.26 9.07
C HIS A 40 2.74 -5.03 9.91
N ILE A 41 2.71 -3.86 9.27
CA ILE A 41 2.30 -2.62 9.91
C ILE A 41 0.81 -2.69 10.27
N PRO A 42 0.38 -2.31 11.48
CA PRO A 42 -1.03 -2.35 11.86
C PRO A 42 -1.93 -1.58 10.86
N ASN A 43 -3.05 -2.19 10.49
CA ASN A 43 -4.01 -1.69 9.49
C ASN A 43 -3.48 -1.64 8.05
N ALA A 44 -2.34 -2.27 7.76
CA ALA A 44 -1.92 -2.50 6.37
C ALA A 44 -2.91 -3.42 5.65
N ILE A 45 -3.19 -3.11 4.40
CA ILE A 45 -3.97 -3.97 3.51
C ILE A 45 -2.98 -4.86 2.76
N HIS A 46 -3.10 -6.18 2.90
CA HIS A 46 -2.36 -7.13 2.08
C HIS A 46 -2.90 -7.07 0.65
N LEU A 47 -2.19 -6.38 -0.24
CA LEU A 47 -2.62 -6.16 -1.61
C LEU A 47 -1.99 -7.23 -2.49
N THR A 48 -2.82 -8.13 -3.00
CA THR A 48 -2.44 -9.22 -3.90
C THR A 48 -3.11 -9.05 -5.25
N LYS A 49 -2.71 -9.85 -6.23
CA LYS A 49 -3.37 -9.86 -7.54
C LYS A 49 -4.87 -10.18 -7.43
N ASN A 50 -5.26 -11.01 -6.45
CA ASN A 50 -6.63 -11.48 -6.30
C ASN A 50 -7.58 -10.39 -5.79
N ASN A 51 -7.09 -9.42 -5.01
CA ASN A 51 -7.91 -8.36 -4.41
C ASN A 51 -7.62 -6.95 -4.99
N MET A 52 -6.68 -6.84 -5.93
CA MET A 52 -6.30 -5.57 -6.56
C MET A 52 -7.49 -4.86 -7.22
N ASP A 53 -8.30 -5.57 -7.99
CA ASP A 53 -9.45 -4.96 -8.67
C ASP A 53 -10.50 -4.44 -7.68
N ALA A 54 -10.73 -5.18 -6.60
CA ALA A 54 -11.65 -4.76 -5.54
C ALA A 54 -11.10 -3.52 -4.81
N PHE A 55 -9.79 -3.50 -4.52
CA PHE A 55 -9.12 -2.37 -3.88
C PHE A 55 -9.21 -1.08 -4.72
N LEU A 56 -8.99 -1.18 -6.03
CA LEU A 56 -9.06 -0.03 -6.95
C LEU A 56 -10.49 0.51 -7.11
N LYS A 57 -11.51 -0.35 -7.06
CA LYS A 57 -12.93 0.06 -7.16
C LYS A 57 -13.43 0.79 -5.91
N ASN A 58 -12.88 0.47 -4.75
CA ASN A 58 -13.31 1.04 -3.46
C ASN A 58 -12.70 2.43 -3.16
N LYS A 59 -11.94 2.98 -4.12
CA LYS A 59 -11.33 4.32 -4.06
C LYS A 59 -12.09 5.26 -5.01
N LYS A 60 -13.30 5.65 -4.63
CA LYS A 60 -14.00 6.82 -5.21
C LYS A 60 -13.85 8.02 -4.28
#